data_AF-A0A934HPE2-F1
#
_entry.id   AF-A0A934HPE2-F1
#
_cell.length_a   1.000
_cell.length_b   1.000
_cell.length_c   1.000
_cell.angle_alpha   90.00
_cell.angle_beta   90.00
_cell.angle_gamma   90.00
#
_symmetry.space_group_name_H-M   'P 1'
#
loop_
_entity.id
_entity.type
_entity.pdbx_description
1 polymer ?
#
loop_
_entity_poly.entity_id
_entity_poly.type
_entity_poly.pdbx_seq_one_letter_code
_entity_poly.pdbx_strand_id
1 'polypeptide(L)'
;MSFYTVIKTELTGKKYIICAIEEMKRRGEIRGFIKNEKKDSIEIDRDGDIVTLNKVGSGNAELSGDNRVVQQFSGRLKQFYALEAIKDNLPLDFEIASETETAGEIKILLKG
;
A
#
# COMPACT_ATOMS: atom_id res chain seq x y z
N MET A 1 -27.50 -6.00 -9.37
CA MET A 1 -27.08 -5.22 -8.19
C MET A 1 -25.60 -5.49 -7.96
N SER A 2 -24.74 -4.48 -8.07
CA SER A 2 -23.31 -4.63 -7.86
C SER A 2 -23.03 -4.51 -6.36
N PHE A 3 -22.62 -5.60 -5.71
CA PHE A 3 -22.15 -5.57 -4.33
C PHE A 3 -20.76 -4.93 -4.30
N TYR A 4 -20.61 -3.83 -3.57
CA TYR A 4 -19.30 -3.26 -3.25
C TYR A 4 -19.14 -3.23 -1.73
N THR A 5 -17.97 -3.63 -1.23
CA THR A 5 -17.62 -3.57 0.19
C THR A 5 -16.39 -2.68 0.34
N VAL A 6 -16.42 -1.75 1.29
CA VAL A 6 -15.30 -0.84 1.56
C VAL A 6 -14.42 -1.49 2.63
N ILE A 7 -13.31 -2.10 2.22
CA ILE A 7 -12.36 -2.72 3.14
C ILE A 7 -11.43 -1.63 3.68
N LYS A 8 -11.42 -1.42 5.00
CA LYS A 8 -10.43 -0.56 5.68
C LYS A 8 -9.18 -1.39 5.97
N THR A 9 -8.15 -1.20 5.16
CA THR A 9 -6.90 -1.96 5.26
C THR A 9 -6.01 -1.45 6.38
N GLU A 10 -5.59 -2.35 7.27
CA GLU A 10 -4.56 -2.11 8.29
C GLU A 10 -3.19 -2.59 7.80
N LEU A 11 -2.15 -1.77 8.00
CA LEU A 11 -0.79 -2.03 7.55
C LEU A 11 -0.04 -2.88 8.59
N THR A 12 -0.22 -4.20 8.57
CA THR A 12 0.38 -5.13 9.55
C THR A 12 1.54 -5.94 8.98
N GLY A 13 1.42 -6.43 7.74
CA GLY A 13 2.37 -7.32 7.10
C GLY A 13 3.57 -6.58 6.48
N LYS A 14 4.78 -6.77 7.04
CA LYS A 14 6.01 -6.12 6.54
C LYS A 14 6.33 -6.50 5.09
N LYS A 15 6.05 -7.75 4.69
CA LYS A 15 6.21 -8.24 3.30
C LYS A 15 5.39 -7.38 2.33
N TYR A 16 4.08 -7.27 2.57
CA TYR A 16 3.17 -6.51 1.70
C TYR A 16 3.41 -5.00 1.74
N ILE A 17 3.88 -4.44 2.87
CA ILE A 17 4.31 -3.03 2.94
C ILE A 17 5.49 -2.79 2.00
N ILE A 18 6.50 -3.68 2.01
CA ILE A 18 7.68 -3.55 1.15
C ILE A 18 7.27 -3.71 -0.32
N CYS A 19 6.46 -4.72 -0.65
CA CYS A 19 5.97 -4.91 -2.03
C CYS A 19 5.16 -3.70 -2.52
N ALA A 20 4.31 -3.13 -1.68
CA ALA A 20 3.53 -1.93 -2.01
C ALA A 20 4.44 -0.72 -2.28
N ILE A 21 5.44 -0.47 -1.43
CA ILE A 21 6.40 0.63 -1.62
C ILE A 21 7.24 0.42 -2.89
N GLU A 22 7.60 -0.82 -3.19
CA GLU A 22 8.37 -1.17 -4.39
C GLU A 22 7.55 -0.96 -5.67
N GLU A 23 6.27 -1.33 -5.67
CA GLU A 23 5.33 -1.02 -6.76
C GLU A 23 5.12 0.48 -6.93
N MET A 24 4.98 1.24 -5.84
CA MET A 24 4.88 2.71 -5.90
C MET A 24 6.13 3.35 -6.50
N LYS A 25 7.33 2.83 -6.19
CA LYS A 25 8.58 3.26 -6.81
C LYS A 25 8.60 2.95 -8.30
N ARG A 26 8.16 1.75 -8.69
CA ARG A 26 8.11 1.30 -10.09
C ARG A 26 7.17 2.16 -10.93
N ARG A 27 6.05 2.61 -10.34
CA ARG A 27 5.08 3.53 -10.97
C ARG A 27 5.52 5.00 -10.94
N GLY A 28 6.66 5.32 -10.31
CA GLY A 28 7.22 6.67 -10.26
C GLY A 28 6.55 7.59 -9.24
N GLU A 29 5.79 7.04 -8.28
CA GLU A 29 5.09 7.82 -7.26
C GLU A 29 5.98 8.27 -6.11
N ILE A 30 7.12 7.59 -5.95
CA ILE A 30 8.16 7.91 -4.97
C ILE A 30 9.52 7.87 -5.68
N ARG A 31 10.45 8.72 -5.25
CA ARG A 31 11.81 8.74 -5.81
C ARG A 31 12.66 7.60 -5.25
N GLY A 32 12.47 7.31 -3.98
CA GLY A 32 13.23 6.30 -3.28
C GLY A 32 12.69 6.07 -1.87
N PHE A 33 13.22 5.02 -1.26
CA PHE A 33 12.98 4.72 0.13
C PHE A 33 14.26 4.17 0.77
N ILE A 34 14.46 4.48 2.04
CA ILE A 34 15.56 3.98 2.86
C ILE A 34 14.94 3.10 3.94
N LYS A 35 15.32 1.82 3.94
CA LYS A 35 14.90 0.87 4.96
C LYS A 35 15.93 0.86 6.08
N ASN A 36 15.51 1.22 7.29
CA ASN A 36 16.34 1.09 8.49
C ASN A 36 15.94 -0.17 9.25
N GLU A 37 16.72 -1.24 9.06
CA GLU A 37 16.43 -2.54 9.68
C GLU A 37 16.60 -2.54 11.20
N LYS A 38 17.39 -1.62 11.77
CA LYS A 38 17.62 -1.54 13.21
C LYS A 38 16.47 -0.87 13.97
N LYS A 39 15.68 -0.04 13.29
CA LYS A 39 14.60 0.76 13.91
C LYS A 39 13.21 0.39 13.39
N ASP A 40 13.10 -0.63 12.53
CA ASP A 40 11.86 -0.98 11.83
C ASP A 40 11.16 0.25 11.22
N SER A 41 11.96 1.19 10.73
CA SER A 41 11.51 2.43 10.09
C SER A 41 11.85 2.41 8.61
N ILE A 42 10.94 2.92 7.79
CA ILE A 42 11.12 3.13 6.36
C ILE A 42 10.91 4.61 6.08
N GLU A 43 11.96 5.27 5.62
CA GLU A 43 11.88 6.66 5.16
C GLU A 43 11.59 6.64 3.66
N ILE A 44 10.59 7.38 3.23
CA ILE A 44 10.10 7.42 1.86
C ILE A 44 10.23 8.86 1.39
N ASP A 45 10.93 9.06 0.28
CA ASP A 45 11.10 10.36 -0.35
C ASP A 45 10.11 10.49 -1.52
N ARG A 46 9.18 11.43 -1.36
CA ARG A 46 8.18 11.79 -2.36
C ARG A 46 8.43 13.23 -2.83
N ASP A 47 9.31 13.36 -3.82
CA ASP A 47 9.64 14.64 -4.45
C ASP A 47 10.08 15.74 -3.46
N GLY A 48 10.84 15.37 -2.43
CA GLY A 48 11.35 16.30 -1.42
C GLY A 48 10.54 16.30 -0.11
N ASP A 49 9.34 15.71 -0.10
CA ASP A 49 8.58 15.45 1.12
C ASP A 49 8.99 14.10 1.71
N ILE A 50 9.52 14.12 2.94
CA ILE A 50 9.94 12.91 3.64
C ILE A 50 8.76 12.37 4.47
N VAL A 51 8.37 11.13 4.18
CA VAL A 51 7.38 10.38 4.94
C VAL A 51 8.07 9.23 5.65
N THR A 52 7.93 9.14 6.96
CA THR A 52 8.49 8.05 7.76
C THR A 52 7.40 7.06 8.12
N LEU A 53 7.58 5.79 7.78
CA LEU A 53 6.74 4.69 8.20
C LEU A 53 7.45 3.95 9.35
N ASN A 54 6.87 3.98 10.53
CA ASN A 54 7.40 3.33 11.73
C ASN A 54 6.49 2.16 12.11
N LYS A 55 7.06 0.98 12.32
CA LYS A 55 6.30 -0.14 12.87
C LYS A 55 6.43 -0.16 14.39
N VAL A 56 5.32 0.05 15.10
CA VAL A 56 5.28 -0.03 16.56
C VAL A 56 5.11 -1.50 16.97
N GLY A 57 6.22 -2.24 17.08
CA GLY A 57 6.23 -3.64 17.53
C GLY A 57 5.47 -4.60 16.61
N SER A 58 4.57 -5.42 17.17
CA SER A 58 3.66 -6.31 16.41
C SER A 58 2.42 -5.60 15.88
N GLY A 59 2.26 -4.30 16.18
CA GLY A 59 1.09 -3.50 15.83
C GLY A 59 1.10 -2.96 14.39
N ASN A 60 0.13 -2.08 14.15
CA ASN A 60 -0.05 -1.40 12.87
C ASN A 60 1.13 -0.45 12.58
N ALA A 61 1.52 -0.37 11.31
CA ALA A 61 2.49 0.62 10.88
C ALA A 61 1.86 2.03 10.92
N GLU A 62 2.58 2.96 11.54
CA GLU A 62 2.22 4.36 11.64
C GLU A 62 3.01 5.17 10.62
N LEU A 63 2.34 6.12 9.97
CA LEU A 63 2.95 7.07 9.04
C LEU A 63 3.12 8.40 9.76
N SER A 64 4.32 8.97 9.70
CA SER A 64 4.70 10.25 10.27
C SER A 64 5.26 11.17 9.17
N GLY A 65 4.96 12.46 9.25
CA GLY A 65 5.34 13.45 8.23
C GLY A 65 4.35 14.62 8.18
N ASP A 66 4.43 15.45 7.13
CA ASP A 66 3.41 16.49 6.89
C ASP A 66 2.03 15.84 6.72
N ASN A 67 1.05 16.27 7.53
CA ASN A 67 -0.27 15.68 7.59
C ASN A 67 -0.98 15.63 6.22
N ARG A 68 -0.79 16.64 5.37
CA ARG A 68 -1.41 16.69 4.04
C ARG A 68 -0.84 15.59 3.13
N VAL A 69 0.47 15.43 3.15
CA VAL A 69 1.20 14.44 2.33
C VAL A 69 0.93 13.04 2.86
N VAL A 70 0.98 12.87 4.17
CA VAL A 70 0.71 11.60 4.86
C VAL A 70 -0.70 11.11 4.59
N GLN A 71 -1.73 11.95 4.62
CA GLN A 71 -3.10 11.50 4.35
C GLN A 71 -3.27 11.00 2.91
N GLN A 72 -2.76 11.74 1.92
CA GLN A 72 -2.82 11.31 0.51
C GLN A 72 -1.99 10.05 0.26
N PHE A 73 -0.80 9.98 0.84
CA PHE A 73 0.10 8.83 0.70
C PHE A 73 -0.45 7.58 1.39
N SER A 74 -1.01 7.72 2.59
CA SER A 74 -1.59 6.62 3.38
C SER A 74 -2.71 5.91 2.64
N GLY A 75 -3.62 6.68 2.02
CA GLY A 75 -4.70 6.11 1.21
C GLY A 75 -4.16 5.26 0.05
N ARG A 76 -3.19 5.81 -0.69
CA ARG A 76 -2.60 5.15 -1.86
C ARG A 76 -1.75 3.92 -1.48
N LEU A 77 -0.94 4.03 -0.44
CA LEU A 77 -0.15 2.91 0.10
C LEU A 77 -1.05 1.76 0.56
N LYS A 78 -2.17 2.06 1.24
CA LYS A 78 -3.12 1.04 1.69
C LYS A 78 -3.80 0.31 0.53
N GLN A 79 -4.04 0.99 -0.59
CA GLN A 79 -4.59 0.36 -1.79
C GLN A 79 -3.60 -0.62 -2.42
N PHE A 80 -2.33 -0.22 -2.59
CA PHE A 80 -1.29 -1.12 -3.09
C PHE A 80 -1.02 -2.29 -2.15
N TYR A 81 -0.98 -2.03 -0.84
CA TYR A 81 -0.89 -3.10 0.15
C TYR A 81 -2.04 -4.10 0.01
N ALA A 82 -3.27 -3.61 -0.13
CA ALA A 82 -4.44 -4.46 -0.29
C ALA A 82 -4.38 -5.28 -1.59
N LEU A 83 -3.96 -4.67 -2.70
CA LEU A 83 -3.77 -5.35 -3.97
C LEU A 83 -2.78 -6.52 -3.85
N GLU A 84 -1.61 -6.27 -3.26
CA GLU A 84 -0.58 -7.30 -3.08
C GLU A 84 -1.04 -8.41 -2.13
N ALA A 85 -1.74 -8.06 -1.05
CA ALA A 85 -2.33 -9.04 -0.15
C ALA A 85 -3.43 -9.88 -0.82
N ILE A 86 -4.26 -9.27 -1.69
CA ILE A 86 -5.31 -9.97 -2.43
C ILE A 86 -4.70 -10.93 -3.45
N LYS A 87 -3.66 -10.50 -4.18
CA LYS A 87 -2.93 -11.35 -5.14
C LYS A 87 -2.35 -12.60 -4.47
N ASP A 88 -1.79 -12.46 -3.27
CA ASP A 88 -1.14 -13.58 -2.54
C ASP A 88 -2.17 -14.52 -1.86
N ASN A 89 -3.39 -14.05 -1.58
CA ASN A 89 -4.43 -14.80 -0.85
C ASN A 89 -5.70 -15.09 -1.68
N LEU A 90 -5.63 -15.00 -3.00
CA LEU A 90 -6.78 -15.28 -3.86
C LEU A 90 -7.13 -16.77 -3.78
N PRO A 91 -8.39 -17.15 -3.51
CA PRO A 91 -8.82 -18.55 -3.59
C PRO A 91 -8.63 -19.09 -5.01
N LEU A 92 -8.32 -20.38 -5.16
CA LEU A 92 -8.08 -21.05 -6.45
C LEU A 92 -9.24 -20.91 -7.45
N ASP A 93 -10.47 -20.69 -6.95
CA ASP A 93 -11.67 -20.54 -7.77
C ASP A 93 -11.83 -19.13 -8.38
N PHE A 94 -10.93 -18.19 -8.08
CA PHE A 94 -10.98 -16.84 -8.59
C PHE A 94 -9.69 -16.46 -9.30
N GLU A 95 -9.81 -15.75 -10.42
CA GLU A 95 -8.72 -15.13 -11.16
C GLU A 95 -8.95 -13.62 -11.29
N ILE A 96 -7.87 -12.83 -11.33
CA ILE A 96 -7.94 -11.40 -11.62
C ILE A 96 -8.16 -11.23 -13.12
N ALA A 97 -9.38 -10.87 -13.52
CA ALA A 97 -9.75 -10.66 -14.91
C ALA A 97 -9.39 -9.28 -15.45
N SER A 98 -9.34 -8.25 -14.59
CA SER A 98 -8.90 -6.90 -14.97
C SER A 98 -8.47 -6.10 -13.74
N GLU A 99 -7.35 -5.39 -13.86
CA GLU A 99 -6.91 -4.35 -12.92
C GLU A 99 -7.05 -3.00 -13.64
N THR A 100 -7.88 -2.10 -13.13
CA THR A 100 -8.07 -0.74 -13.68
C THR A 100 -7.87 0.30 -12.60
N GLU A 101 -7.00 1.29 -12.85
CA GLU A 101 -6.83 2.44 -11.98
C GLU A 101 -7.73 3.57 -12.48
N THR A 102 -8.73 3.99 -11.70
CA THR A 102 -9.62 5.10 -12.06
C THR A 102 -9.70 6.08 -10.90
N ALA A 103 -9.36 7.35 -11.15
CA ALA A 103 -9.45 8.43 -10.15
C ALA A 103 -8.70 8.17 -8.82
N GLY A 104 -7.60 7.42 -8.86
CA GLY A 104 -6.84 7.07 -7.65
C GLY A 104 -7.44 5.93 -6.84
N GLU A 105 -8.31 5.12 -7.45
CA GLU A 105 -8.79 3.86 -6.90
C GLU A 105 -8.38 2.70 -7.81
N ILE A 106 -7.89 1.62 -7.20
CA ILE A 106 -7.58 0.37 -7.89
C ILE A 106 -8.84 -0.49 -7.90
N LYS A 107 -9.42 -0.71 -9.08
CA LYS A 107 -10.56 -1.60 -9.29
C LYS A 107 -10.06 -2.94 -9.81
N ILE A 108 -10.42 -3.99 -9.10
CA ILE A 108 -10.09 -5.37 -9.47
C ILE A 108 -11.40 -6.04 -9.89
N LEU A 109 -11.45 -6.52 -11.13
CA LEU A 109 -12.50 -7.42 -11.59
C LEU A 109 -12.05 -8.85 -11.33
N LEU A 110 -12.77 -9.58 -10.51
CA LEU A 110 -12.53 -11.00 -10.25
C LEU A 110 -13.46 -11.83 -11.15
N LYS A 111 -12.93 -12.91 -11.72
CA LYS A 111 -13.68 -13.91 -12.46
C LYS A 111 -13.56 -15.25 -11.73
N GLY A 112 -14.70 -15.91 -11.50
CA GLY A 112 -14.80 -17.28 -11.03
C GLY A 112 -15.74 -18.07 -11.92
#